data_AF-G9ZK00-F1
#
_entry.id   AF-G9ZK00-F1
#
_cell.length_a   1.000
_cell.length_b   1.000
_cell.length_c   1.000
_cell.angle_alpha   90.00
_cell.angle_beta   90.00
_cell.angle_gamma   90.00
#
_symmetry.space_group_name_H-M   'P 1'
#
loop_
_entity.id
_entity.type
_entity.pdbx_description
1 polymer ?
#
loop_
_entity_poly.entity_id
_entity_poly.type
_entity_poly.pdbx_seq_one_letter_code
_entity_poly.pdbx_strand_id
1 'polypeptide(L)' 'MNKQSSAVLLMAFGTPLSDDQLLPYYTDIRHGHAPSAAQVAALAARYRAIGGLSPLAKITD' A
#
# COMPACT_ATOMS: atom_id res chain seq x y z
N MET A 1 21.98 -15.86 -32.60
CA MET A 1 22.41 -14.92 -31.54
C MET A 1 21.36 -14.93 -30.46
N ASN A 2 21.66 -15.50 -29.28
CA ASN A 2 20.72 -15.50 -28.16
C ASN A 2 20.74 -14.12 -27.52
N LYS A 3 19.62 -13.41 -27.56
CA LYS A 3 19.50 -12.05 -27.01
C LYS A 3 19.50 -12.15 -25.48
N GLN A 4 20.64 -11.90 -24.84
CA GLN A 4 20.69 -11.75 -23.38
C GLN A 4 19.83 -10.54 -23.01
N SER A 5 18.85 -10.77 -22.14
CA SER A 5 17.93 -9.73 -21.66
C SER A 5 18.25 -9.49 -20.18
N SER A 6 18.56 -8.25 -19.83
CA SER A 6 18.71 -7.83 -18.44
C SER A 6 17.34 -7.60 -17.83
N ALA A 7 17.07 -8.22 -16.68
CA ALA A 7 15.85 -7.97 -15.91
C ALA A 7 16.04 -6.79 -14.96
N VAL A 8 15.00 -5.98 -14.79
CA VAL A 8 14.94 -4.88 -13.81
C VAL A 8 13.81 -5.17 -12.84
N LEU A 9 14.11 -5.19 -11.54
CA LEU A 9 13.12 -5.30 -10.47
C LEU A 9 12.81 -3.90 -9.92
N LEU A 10 11.58 -3.45 -10.12
CA LEU A 10 11.07 -2.22 -9.51
C LEU A 10 10.43 -2.58 -8.17
N MET A 11 10.81 -1.87 -7.11
CA MET A 11 10.27 -2.05 -5.77
C MET A 11 9.68 -0.73 -5.28
N ALA A 12 8.52 -0.82 -4.66
CA ALA A 12 7.88 0.27 -3.95
C ALA A 12 7.31 -0.27 -2.64
N PHE A 13 7.05 0.63 -1.70
CA PHE A 13 6.43 0.26 -0.42
C PHE A 13 4.99 -0.27 -0.59
N GLY A 14 4.29 0.21 -1.62
CA GLY A 14 2.90 -0.13 -1.86
C GLY A 14 1.91 0.74 -1.08
N THR A 15 0.66 0.71 -1.52
CA THR A 15 -0.46 1.44 -0.93
C THR A 15 -1.72 0.59 -1.07
N PRO A 16 -2.68 0.63 -0.12
CA PRO A 16 -3.93 -0.11 -0.24
C PRO A 16 -4.70 0.32 -1.49
N LEU A 17 -5.28 -0.67 -2.19
CA LEU A 17 -6.10 -0.48 -3.38
C LEU A 17 -7.60 -0.34 -3.06
N SER A 18 -7.96 -0.47 -1.79
CA SER A 18 -9.34 -0.37 -1.28
C SER A 18 -9.38 -0.22 0.25
N ASP A 19 -10.49 0.27 0.80
CA ASP A 19 -10.65 0.52 2.25
C ASP A 19 -10.54 -0.78 3.09
N ASP A 20 -10.97 -1.92 2.57
CA ASP A 20 -10.88 -3.24 3.21
C ASP A 20 -9.43 -3.75 3.33
N GLN A 21 -8.52 -3.23 2.51
CA GLN A 21 -7.09 -3.56 2.58
C GLN A 21 -6.33 -2.76 3.64
N LEU A 22 -6.95 -1.76 4.29
CA LEU A 22 -6.27 -0.92 5.27
C LEU A 22 -5.78 -1.71 6.49
N LEU A 23 -6.60 -2.62 7.01
CA LEU A 23 -6.23 -3.43 8.17
C LEU A 23 -5.05 -4.38 7.87
N PRO A 24 -5.07 -5.23 6.82
CA PRO A 24 -3.94 -6.08 6.50
C PRO A 24 -2.69 -5.27 6.13
N TYR A 25 -2.81 -4.20 5.35
CA TYR A 25 -1.69 -3.31 5.02
C TYR A 25 -1.06 -2.70 6.27
N TYR A 26 -1.87 -2.14 7.18
CA TYR A 26 -1.33 -1.49 8.37
C TYR A 26 -0.75 -2.50 9.38
N THR A 27 -1.27 -3.73 9.38
CA THR A 27 -0.71 -4.82 10.18
C THR A 27 0.69 -5.23 9.68
N ASP A 28 0.87 -5.31 8.37
CA ASP A 28 2.17 -5.64 7.75
C ASP A 28 3.24 -4.60 8.09
N ILE A 29 2.91 -3.30 7.95
CA ILE A 29 3.79 -2.19 8.35
C ILE A 29 4.20 -2.28 9.82
N ARG A 30 3.32 -2.83 10.67
CA ARG A 30 3.56 -3.01 12.11
C ARG A 30 4.18 -4.37 12.44
N HIS A 31 4.84 -5.01 11.49
CA HIS A 31 5.53 -6.30 11.65
C HIS A 31 4.59 -7.38 12.21
N GLY A 32 3.36 -7.45 11.69
CA GLY A 32 2.35 -8.43 12.12
C GLY A 32 1.53 -8.03 13.34
N HIS A 33 1.83 -6.91 14.00
CA HIS A 33 1.06 -6.45 15.17
C HIS A 33 -0.18 -5.69 14.72
N ALA A 34 -1.34 -6.34 14.83
CA ALA A 34 -2.62 -5.76 14.45
C ALA A 34 -2.87 -4.41 15.15
N PRO A 35 -3.17 -3.33 14.41
CA PRO A 35 -3.54 -2.05 14.99
C PRO A 35 -4.93 -2.12 15.64
N SER A 36 -5.19 -1.23 16.60
CA SER A 36 -6.53 -1.10 17.17
C SER A 36 -7.53 -0.54 16.16
N ALA A 37 -8.83 -0.80 16.38
CA ALA A 37 -9.89 -0.26 15.52
C ALA A 37 -9.81 1.28 15.39
N ALA A 38 -9.47 1.98 16.48
CA ALA A 38 -9.29 3.43 16.47
C ALA A 38 -8.10 3.88 15.59
N GLN A 39 -7.01 3.12 15.58
CA GLN A 39 -5.85 3.39 14.71
C GLN A 39 -6.18 3.19 13.24
N VAL A 40 -6.93 2.12 12.90
CA VAL A 40 -7.40 1.89 11.52
C VAL A 40 -8.35 2.97 11.06
N ALA A 41 -9.31 3.38 11.91
CA ALA A 41 -10.23 4.47 11.60
C ALA A 41 -9.50 5.80 11.36
N ALA A 42 -8.50 6.12 12.18
CA ALA A 42 -7.67 7.31 11.99
C ALA A 42 -6.87 7.26 10.68
N LEU A 43 -6.36 6.09 10.29
CA LEU A 43 -5.68 5.91 9.00
C LEU A 43 -6.66 6.07 7.83
N ALA A 44 -7.84 5.45 7.90
CA ALA A 44 -8.88 5.58 6.90
C ALA A 44 -9.31 7.04 6.69
N ALA A 45 -9.43 7.82 7.78
CA ALA A 45 -9.76 9.24 7.71
C ALA A 45 -8.69 10.04 6.95
N ARG A 46 -7.40 9.70 7.09
CA ARG A 46 -6.30 10.35 6.35
C ARG A 46 -6.37 10.06 4.86
N TYR A 47 -6.65 8.81 4.48
CA TYR A 47 -6.87 8.41 3.09
C TYR A 47 -8.07 9.17 2.49
N ARG A 48 -9.21 9.22 3.19
CA ARG A 48 -10.38 9.99 2.74
C ARG A 48 -10.07 11.49 2.56
N ALA A 49 -9.27 12.08 3.44
CA ALA A 49 -8.88 13.48 3.35
C ALA A 49 -8.05 13.81 2.11
N ILE A 50 -7.37 12.82 1.51
CA ILE A 50 -6.61 12.98 0.26
C ILE A 50 -7.39 12.55 -1.00
N GLY A 51 -8.71 12.34 -0.89
CA GLY A 51 -9.57 11.94 -2.01
C GLY A 51 -9.88 10.45 -2.07
N GLY A 52 -9.66 9.69 -0.98
CA GLY A 52 -9.91 8.26 -0.90
C GLY A 52 -8.62 7.46 -0.95
N LEU A 53 -8.36 6.76 -2.05
CA LEU A 53 -7.15 5.97 -2.18
C LEU A 53 -5.96 6.83 -2.62
N SER A 54 -4.76 6.43 -2.21
CA SER A 54 -3.55 7.13 -2.61
C SER A 54 -3.33 7.03 -4.12
N PRO A 55 -2.92 8.12 -4.79
CA PRO A 55 -2.56 8.07 -6.20
C PRO A 55 -1.30 7.22 -6.46
N LEU A 56 -0.56 6.83 -5.41
CA LEU A 56 0.70 6.07 -5.51
C LEU A 56 0.56 4.74 -6.23
N ALA A 57 -0.61 4.07 -6.16
CA ALA A 57 -0.85 2.84 -6.92
C ALA A 57 -0.70 3.09 -8.43
N LYS A 58 -1.34 4.15 -8.95
CA LYS A 58 -1.30 4.53 -10.37
C LYS A 58 0.05 5.06 -10.82
N ILE A 59 0.88 5.56 -9.91
CA ILE A 59 2.20 6.12 -10.22
C ILE A 59 3.25 4.99 -10.32
N THR A 60 3.00 3.86 -9.63
CA THR A 60 3.95 2.73 -9.57
C THR A 60 3.73 1.72 -10.69
N ASP A 61 2.49 1.57 -11.18
CA ASP A 61 2.12 0.75 -12.33
C ASP A 61 2.70 1.29 -13.66
#